data_AF-F2BGV0-F1
#
_entry.id   AF-F2BGV0-F1
#
_cell.length_a   1.000
_cell.length_b   1.000
_cell.length_c   1.000
_cell.angle_alpha   90.00
_cell.angle_beta   90.00
_cell.angle_gamma   90.00
#
_symmetry.space_group_name_H-M   'P 1'
#
loop_
_entity.id
_entity.type
_entity.pdbx_description
1 polymer ?
#
loop_
_entity_poly.entity_id
_entity_poly.type
_entity_poly.pdbx_seq_one_letter_code
_entity_poly.pdbx_strand_id
1 'polypeptide(L)'
;MAALLGMSPSENPPAARQPESPEPKPDKQPELIRLFNAAAPIDGTPAALYLKGRGLSPELFDACPDLRYCPALPYWITRCADNRPACIGSCPAMLAAIRTPDGTLQGLHKTYLQTDGRKFAGIHPDTGDPLPAKKMAARYGGALHGAAVHLYPPDFQGRIIAAEGIETALAAWQLFQTPAIAALSAHGLQNLQWPHGTETLLIAADNDHSQTGRKAAEALTRRAARAGIGGGIWQPETAGFDALDELNRRQAATNAPKPPV
;
A
#
# COMPACT_ATOMS: atom_id res chain seq x y z
N MET A 1 51.41 71.87 -13.15
CA MET A 1 51.99 70.70 -12.46
C MET A 1 50.96 70.27 -11.42
N ALA A 2 49.97 69.42 -11.68
CA ALA A 2 50.02 67.99 -12.03
C ALA A 2 49.45 67.16 -10.85
N ALA A 3 48.35 66.43 -11.15
CA ALA A 3 47.83 65.21 -10.49
C ALA A 3 47.41 65.29 -9.00
N LEU A 4 46.48 64.51 -8.47
CA LEU A 4 46.02 63.17 -8.84
C LEU A 4 44.61 62.92 -8.26
N LEU A 5 43.78 62.21 -9.02
CA LEU A 5 42.44 61.75 -8.64
C LEU A 5 42.47 60.81 -7.43
N GLY A 6 41.58 61.05 -6.46
CA GLY A 6 41.15 60.04 -5.50
C GLY A 6 39.89 59.35 -6.01
N MET A 7 40.03 58.21 -6.68
CA MET A 7 38.93 57.28 -6.93
C MET A 7 39.15 56.05 -6.03
N SER A 8 38.31 55.89 -5.03
CA SER A 8 38.24 54.67 -4.23
C SER A 8 37.76 53.50 -5.11
N PRO A 9 38.29 52.27 -4.95
CA PRO A 9 37.76 51.12 -5.65
C PRO A 9 36.38 50.77 -5.08
N SER A 10 35.40 50.66 -5.97
CA SER A 10 34.09 50.08 -5.67
C SER A 10 34.26 48.58 -5.39
N GLU A 11 34.08 48.15 -4.15
CA GLU A 11 33.95 46.73 -3.83
C GLU A 11 32.62 46.22 -4.40
N ASN A 12 32.69 45.29 -5.36
CA ASN A 12 31.50 44.56 -5.81
C ASN A 12 31.06 43.61 -4.70
N PRO A 13 29.76 43.59 -4.32
CA PRO A 13 29.28 42.62 -3.36
C PRO A 13 29.36 41.20 -3.95
N PRO A 14 29.62 40.17 -3.13
CA PRO A 14 29.74 38.80 -3.60
C PRO A 14 28.42 38.34 -4.22
N ALA A 15 28.50 37.75 -5.42
CA ALA A 15 27.35 37.17 -6.09
C ALA A 15 26.69 36.12 -5.18
N ALA A 16 25.38 36.29 -4.95
CA ALA A 16 24.58 35.34 -4.19
C ALA A 16 24.68 33.96 -4.86
N ARG A 17 25.16 32.96 -4.10
CA ARG A 17 25.11 31.56 -4.54
C ARG A 17 23.66 31.20 -4.79
N GLN A 18 23.32 30.93 -6.05
CA GLN A 18 22.04 30.33 -6.38
C GLN A 18 21.95 28.97 -5.66
N PRO A 19 20.83 28.65 -5.01
CA PRO A 19 20.65 27.33 -4.42
C PRO A 19 20.80 26.28 -5.53
N GLU A 20 21.76 25.38 -5.36
CA GLU A 20 21.90 24.21 -6.24
C GLU A 20 20.54 23.50 -6.30
N SER A 21 20.05 23.28 -7.51
CA SER A 21 18.83 22.51 -7.73
C SER A 21 19.05 21.11 -7.15
N PRO A 22 18.15 20.58 -6.30
CA PRO A 22 18.36 19.27 -5.69
C PRO A 22 18.53 18.23 -6.79
N GLU A 23 19.58 17.41 -6.67
CA GLU A 23 19.84 16.30 -7.60
C GLU A 23 18.56 15.48 -7.81
N PRO A 24 18.21 15.15 -9.07
CA PRO A 24 17.03 14.34 -9.34
C PRO A 24 17.16 13.01 -8.60
N LYS A 25 16.22 12.74 -7.69
CA LYS A 25 16.16 11.47 -6.95
C LYS A 25 16.16 10.31 -7.96
N PRO A 26 16.98 9.26 -7.76
CA PRO A 26 17.09 8.17 -8.71
C PRO A 26 15.73 7.48 -8.89
N ASP A 27 15.29 7.39 -10.14
CA ASP A 27 14.05 6.73 -10.54
C ASP A 27 14.22 5.21 -10.51
N LYS A 28 13.56 4.55 -9.55
CA LYS A 28 13.65 3.10 -9.34
C LYS A 28 12.64 2.29 -10.16
N GLN A 29 11.89 2.93 -11.06
CA GLN A 29 10.84 2.25 -11.84
C GLN A 29 11.35 1.02 -12.61
N PRO A 30 12.52 1.06 -13.30
CA PRO A 30 13.03 -0.11 -14.01
C PRO A 30 13.30 -1.31 -13.07
N GLU A 31 13.80 -1.08 -11.86
CA GLU A 31 14.03 -2.13 -10.87
C GLU A 31 12.73 -2.75 -10.36
N LEU A 32 11.73 -1.92 -10.07
CA LEU A 32 10.41 -2.36 -9.64
C LEU A 32 9.73 -3.20 -10.72
N ILE A 33 9.78 -2.76 -11.98
CA ILE A 33 9.22 -3.50 -13.12
C ILE A 33 9.93 -4.85 -13.28
N ARG A 34 11.27 -4.87 -13.23
CA ARG A 34 12.03 -6.13 -13.33
C ARG A 34 11.64 -7.12 -12.24
N LEU A 35 11.58 -6.66 -10.99
CA LEU A 35 11.21 -7.51 -9.86
C LEU A 35 9.77 -8.03 -10.00
N PHE A 36 8.82 -7.18 -10.37
CA PHE A 36 7.42 -7.55 -10.50
C PHE A 36 7.18 -8.51 -11.68
N ASN A 37 7.83 -8.27 -12.82
CA ASN A 37 7.71 -9.12 -14.00
C ASN A 37 8.33 -10.50 -13.81
N ALA A 38 9.38 -10.62 -12.99
CA ALA A 38 10.00 -11.89 -12.64
C ALA A 38 9.19 -12.71 -11.61
N ALA A 39 8.21 -12.10 -10.93
CA ALA A 39 7.35 -12.79 -9.98
C ALA A 39 6.23 -13.58 -10.68
N ALA A 40 5.87 -14.72 -10.09
CA ALA A 40 4.85 -15.63 -10.60
C ALA A 40 3.43 -15.17 -10.18
N PRO A 41 2.36 -15.65 -10.83
CA PRO A 41 1.00 -15.57 -10.28
C PRO A 41 0.93 -16.18 -8.87
N ILE A 42 -0.06 -15.77 -8.06
CA ILE A 42 -0.14 -16.24 -6.66
C ILE A 42 -0.81 -17.60 -6.49
N ASP A 43 -1.58 -18.09 -7.47
CA ASP A 43 -2.27 -19.39 -7.35
C ASP A 43 -1.29 -20.55 -7.05
N GLY A 44 -1.69 -21.43 -6.15
CA GLY A 44 -0.87 -22.55 -5.69
C GLY A 44 0.37 -22.18 -4.86
N THR A 45 0.58 -20.90 -4.51
CA THR A 45 1.77 -20.45 -3.78
C THR A 45 1.51 -20.19 -2.29
N PRO A 46 2.58 -20.04 -1.46
CA PRO A 46 2.44 -19.54 -0.09
C PRO A 46 1.70 -18.21 0.04
N ALA A 47 1.68 -17.36 -0.99
CA ALA A 47 0.90 -16.11 -0.98
C ALA A 47 -0.61 -16.37 -1.08
N ALA A 48 -1.03 -17.31 -1.93
CA ALA A 48 -2.42 -17.74 -1.95
C ALA A 48 -2.80 -18.45 -0.64
N LEU A 49 -1.92 -19.32 -0.12
CA LEU A 49 -2.15 -19.98 1.18
C LEU A 49 -2.30 -18.96 2.32
N TYR A 50 -1.50 -17.89 2.32
CA TYR A 50 -1.63 -16.78 3.26
C TYR A 50 -3.04 -16.16 3.20
N LEU A 51 -3.50 -15.75 2.01
CA LEU A 51 -4.83 -15.12 1.87
C LEU A 51 -5.98 -16.09 2.19
N LYS A 52 -5.89 -17.36 1.77
CA LYS A 52 -6.85 -18.41 2.16
C LYS A 52 -6.91 -18.59 3.67
N GLY A 53 -5.74 -18.63 4.33
CA GLY A 53 -5.63 -18.71 5.79
C GLY A 53 -6.18 -17.49 6.53
N ARG A 54 -6.46 -16.38 5.83
CA ARG A 54 -7.18 -15.21 6.37
C ARG A 54 -8.71 -15.34 6.27
N GLY A 55 -9.24 -16.38 5.64
CA GLY A 55 -10.68 -16.59 5.40
C GLY A 55 -11.19 -15.98 4.09
N LEU A 56 -10.28 -15.55 3.20
CA LEU A 56 -10.60 -14.95 1.92
C LEU A 56 -10.81 -16.02 0.85
N SER A 57 -11.83 -15.82 0.01
CA SER A 57 -12.09 -16.74 -1.09
C SER A 57 -11.07 -16.61 -2.23
N PRO A 58 -10.56 -17.74 -2.77
CA PRO A 58 -9.53 -17.73 -3.81
C PRO A 58 -9.91 -17.00 -5.11
N GLU A 59 -11.18 -17.06 -5.51
CA GLU A 59 -11.70 -16.43 -6.72
C GLU A 59 -11.52 -14.90 -6.78
N LEU A 60 -11.30 -14.25 -5.62
CA LEU A 60 -11.09 -12.81 -5.53
C LEU A 60 -9.65 -12.39 -5.83
N PHE A 61 -8.68 -13.29 -5.71
CA PHE A 61 -7.27 -12.94 -5.79
C PHE A 61 -6.43 -13.84 -6.69
N ASP A 62 -6.82 -15.09 -6.97
CA ASP A 62 -6.00 -16.04 -7.74
C ASP A 62 -5.69 -15.51 -9.16
N ALA A 63 -6.64 -14.79 -9.77
CA ALA A 63 -6.50 -14.17 -11.07
C ALA A 63 -6.09 -12.68 -11.02
N CYS A 64 -5.81 -12.12 -9.84
CA CYS A 64 -5.45 -10.71 -9.70
C CYS A 64 -4.03 -10.47 -10.26
N PRO A 65 -3.87 -9.70 -11.36
CA PRO A 65 -2.57 -9.54 -12.02
C PRO A 65 -1.58 -8.70 -11.19
N ASP A 66 -2.11 -7.87 -10.28
CA ASP A 66 -1.36 -6.97 -9.43
C ASP A 66 -0.90 -7.63 -8.11
N LEU A 67 -1.35 -8.85 -7.83
CA LEU A 67 -0.81 -9.70 -6.77
C LEU A 67 0.07 -10.80 -7.38
N ARG A 68 1.33 -10.86 -6.97
CA ARG A 68 2.31 -11.82 -7.47
C ARG A 68 3.11 -12.45 -6.34
N TYR A 69 3.77 -13.56 -6.64
CA TYR A 69 4.58 -14.33 -5.71
C TYR A 69 6.05 -14.35 -6.12
N CYS A 70 6.93 -14.03 -5.16
CA CYS A 70 8.37 -14.17 -5.29
C CYS A 70 8.85 -15.26 -4.31
N PRO A 71 9.42 -16.39 -4.77
CA PRO A 71 9.80 -17.50 -3.89
C PRO A 71 10.97 -17.19 -2.96
N ALA A 72 11.87 -16.28 -3.37
CA ALA A 72 13.05 -15.91 -2.60
C ALA A 72 13.33 -14.41 -2.77
N LEU A 73 12.67 -13.59 -1.97
CA LEU A 73 12.87 -12.15 -1.93
C LEU A 73 13.88 -11.78 -0.82
N PRO A 74 14.98 -11.07 -1.13
CA PRO A 74 15.94 -10.62 -0.14
C PRO A 74 15.33 -9.74 0.95
N TYR A 75 15.59 -10.06 2.21
CA TYR A 75 15.15 -9.28 3.36
C TYR A 75 16.29 -8.43 3.91
N TRP A 76 16.19 -7.12 3.73
CA TRP A 76 17.20 -6.15 4.12
C TRP A 76 16.83 -5.42 5.42
N ILE A 77 17.79 -5.28 6.33
CA ILE A 77 17.68 -4.47 7.55
C ILE A 77 18.74 -3.36 7.54
N THR A 78 18.63 -2.41 8.46
CA THR A 78 19.70 -1.45 8.75
C THR A 78 20.40 -1.90 10.03
N ARG A 79 21.71 -2.12 9.97
CA ARG A 79 22.50 -2.52 11.14
C ARG A 79 22.65 -1.36 12.13
N CYS A 80 22.52 -1.64 13.43
CA CYS A 80 22.68 -0.62 14.47
C CYS A 80 24.13 -0.16 14.62
N ALA A 81 25.11 -1.03 14.31
CA ALA A 81 26.52 -0.74 14.50
C ALA A 81 27.07 0.35 13.56
N ASP A 82 26.61 0.39 12.31
CA ASP A 82 27.17 1.27 11.26
C ASP A 82 26.11 1.96 10.39
N ASN A 83 24.82 1.78 10.69
CA ASN A 83 23.69 2.29 9.90
C ASN A 83 23.70 1.85 8.43
N ARG A 84 24.37 0.75 8.09
CA ARG A 84 24.42 0.24 6.71
C ARG A 84 23.34 -0.81 6.45
N PRO A 85 22.84 -0.88 5.20
CA PRO A 85 21.92 -1.94 4.82
C PRO A 85 22.63 -3.30 4.81
N ALA A 86 22.00 -4.31 5.40
CA ALA A 86 22.46 -5.70 5.40
C ALA A 86 21.33 -6.65 5.00
N CYS A 87 21.62 -7.55 4.06
CA CYS A 87 20.71 -8.65 3.72
C CYS A 87 20.88 -9.76 4.76
N ILE A 88 19.80 -10.17 5.41
CA ILE A 88 19.81 -11.21 6.46
C ILE A 88 19.18 -12.53 6.01
N GLY A 89 18.86 -12.65 4.73
CA GLY A 89 18.29 -13.85 4.13
C GLY A 89 17.34 -13.53 2.99
N SER A 90 16.70 -14.57 2.46
CA SER A 90 15.62 -14.45 1.48
C SER A 90 14.41 -15.21 1.98
N CYS A 91 13.20 -14.70 1.71
CA CYS A 91 11.96 -15.35 2.11
C CYS A 91 10.95 -15.37 0.95
N PRO A 92 10.04 -16.34 0.93
CA PRO A 92 8.81 -16.23 0.14
C PRO A 92 8.12 -14.89 0.39
N ALA A 93 7.57 -14.26 -0.65
CA ALA A 93 6.89 -12.99 -0.49
C ALA A 93 5.74 -12.82 -1.49
N MET A 94 4.63 -12.26 -1.02
CA MET A 94 3.62 -11.66 -1.87
C MET A 94 4.05 -10.24 -2.25
N LEU A 95 4.07 -9.95 -3.54
CA LEU A 95 4.27 -8.62 -4.10
C LEU A 95 2.91 -8.09 -4.56
N ALA A 96 2.60 -6.86 -4.17
CA ALA A 96 1.44 -6.13 -4.66
C ALA A 96 1.90 -4.87 -5.41
N ALA A 97 1.50 -4.75 -6.68
CA ALA A 97 1.80 -3.59 -7.50
C ALA A 97 1.00 -2.37 -7.05
N ILE A 98 1.69 -1.25 -6.85
CA ILE A 98 1.08 0.02 -6.45
C ILE A 98 1.10 0.92 -7.68
N ARG A 99 -0.08 1.28 -8.16
CA ARG A 99 -0.25 2.02 -9.41
C ARG A 99 -1.11 3.25 -9.23
N THR A 100 -0.80 4.26 -10.02
CA THR A 100 -1.72 5.37 -10.29
C THR A 100 -2.92 4.87 -11.12
N PRO A 101 -4.03 5.65 -11.21
CA PRO A 101 -5.21 5.26 -11.99
C PRO A 101 -4.95 4.95 -13.47
N ASP A 102 -3.90 5.54 -14.05
CA ASP A 102 -3.43 5.31 -15.42
C ASP A 102 -2.63 4.00 -15.60
N GLY A 103 -2.41 3.24 -14.51
CA GLY A 103 -1.67 1.98 -14.52
C GLY A 103 -0.16 2.10 -14.33
N THR A 104 0.39 3.32 -14.18
CA THR A 104 1.83 3.53 -14.00
C THR A 104 2.31 2.96 -12.66
N LEU A 105 3.31 2.07 -12.70
CA LEU A 105 3.87 1.45 -11.49
C LEU A 105 4.67 2.48 -10.67
N GLN A 106 4.23 2.72 -9.44
CA GLN A 106 4.84 3.66 -8.49
C GLN A 106 5.56 2.96 -7.32
N GLY A 107 5.28 1.68 -7.10
CA GLY A 107 5.91 0.94 -6.01
C GLY A 107 5.45 -0.50 -5.91
N LEU A 108 6.03 -1.19 -4.94
CA LEU A 108 5.66 -2.54 -4.54
C LEU A 108 5.44 -2.59 -3.03
N HIS A 109 4.28 -3.09 -2.63
CA HIS A 109 4.06 -3.56 -1.26
C HIS A 109 4.51 -5.02 -1.18
N LYS A 110 5.34 -5.34 -0.19
CA LYS A 110 5.97 -6.65 0.00
C LYS A 110 5.48 -7.25 1.31
N THR A 111 4.74 -8.35 1.24
CA THR A 111 4.41 -9.16 2.43
C THR A 111 5.32 -10.38 2.42
N TYR A 112 6.33 -10.41 3.28
CA TYR A 112 7.19 -11.56 3.48
C TYR A 112 6.46 -12.65 4.27
N LEU A 113 6.66 -13.89 3.84
CA LEU A 113 5.94 -15.08 4.28
C LEU A 113 6.93 -16.19 4.63
N GLN A 114 6.41 -17.16 5.37
CA GLN A 114 7.00 -18.48 5.53
C GLN A 114 6.48 -19.40 4.41
N THR A 115 7.14 -20.54 4.21
CA THR A 115 6.75 -21.53 3.18
C THR A 115 5.37 -22.13 3.41
N ASP A 116 4.87 -22.09 4.65
CA ASP A 116 3.53 -22.54 5.04
C ASP A 116 2.46 -21.44 4.95
N GLY A 117 2.77 -20.29 4.36
CA GLY A 117 1.83 -19.18 4.18
C GLY A 117 1.62 -18.32 5.42
N ARG A 118 2.29 -18.57 6.55
CA ARG A 118 2.28 -17.64 7.69
C ARG A 118 3.11 -16.39 7.39
N LYS A 119 2.84 -15.29 8.11
CA LYS A 119 3.67 -14.08 8.03
C LYS A 119 5.09 -14.40 8.48
N PHE A 120 6.06 -13.75 7.84
CA PHE A 120 7.44 -13.77 8.29
C PHE A 120 7.55 -13.33 9.76
N ALA A 121 8.28 -14.12 10.55
CA ALA A 121 8.50 -13.90 11.98
C ALA A 121 10.01 -13.92 12.27
N GLY A 122 10.74 -12.94 11.74
CA GLY A 122 12.16 -12.77 11.99
C GLY A 122 12.43 -11.86 13.20
N ILE A 123 13.62 -11.97 13.76
CA ILE A 123 14.12 -11.13 14.85
C ILE A 123 15.33 -10.32 14.38
N HIS A 124 15.39 -9.05 14.76
CA HIS A 124 16.51 -8.18 14.40
C HIS A 124 17.77 -8.62 15.15
N PRO A 125 18.87 -8.94 14.46
CA PRO A 125 20.06 -9.52 15.08
C PRO A 125 20.77 -8.58 16.07
N ASP A 126 20.61 -7.26 15.92
CA ASP A 126 21.27 -6.28 16.79
C ASP A 126 20.39 -5.85 17.98
N THR A 127 19.07 -5.88 17.85
CA THR A 127 18.14 -5.31 18.87
C THR A 127 17.30 -6.37 19.57
N GLY A 128 17.12 -7.55 18.98
CA GLY A 128 16.21 -8.57 19.49
C GLY A 128 14.73 -8.30 19.18
N ASP A 129 14.40 -7.21 18.48
CA ASP A 129 13.02 -6.85 18.18
C ASP A 129 12.43 -7.65 17.01
N PRO A 130 11.10 -7.88 16.98
CA PRO A 130 10.42 -8.44 15.82
C PRO A 130 10.63 -7.61 14.55
N LEU A 131 10.94 -8.29 13.46
CA LEU A 131 11.10 -7.70 12.14
C LEU A 131 9.73 -7.55 11.43
N PRO A 132 9.48 -6.43 10.73
CA PRO A 132 8.21 -6.24 10.04
C PRO A 132 8.05 -7.18 8.86
N ALA A 133 6.97 -7.96 8.85
CA ALA A 133 6.61 -8.82 7.72
C ALA A 133 6.20 -8.03 6.46
N LYS A 134 5.83 -6.75 6.60
CA LYS A 134 5.42 -5.89 5.49
C LYS A 134 6.46 -4.80 5.26
N LYS A 135 6.85 -4.59 4.00
CA LYS A 135 7.76 -3.50 3.60
C LYS A 135 7.30 -2.85 2.30
N MET A 136 7.69 -1.60 2.12
CA MET A 136 7.35 -0.80 0.96
C MET A 136 8.59 -0.48 0.13
N ALA A 137 8.48 -0.58 -1.19
CA ALA A 137 9.48 -0.06 -2.13
C ALA A 137 8.82 0.94 -3.06
N ALA A 138 9.13 2.22 -2.91
CA ALA A 138 8.61 3.29 -3.77
C ALA A 138 9.61 3.62 -4.90
N ARG A 139 9.08 4.05 -6.05
CA ARG A 139 9.84 4.53 -7.22
C ARG A 139 10.77 5.68 -6.84
N TYR A 140 10.25 6.62 -6.07
CA TYR A 140 10.95 7.75 -5.43
C TYR A 140 10.15 8.22 -4.21
N GLY A 141 10.70 9.14 -3.42
CA GLY A 141 10.00 9.69 -2.24
C GLY A 141 8.73 10.44 -2.63
N GLY A 142 7.57 9.97 -2.14
CA GLY A 142 6.25 10.51 -2.46
C GLY A 142 5.54 9.86 -3.65
N ALA A 143 6.17 8.91 -4.35
CA ALA A 143 5.60 8.26 -5.54
C ALA A 143 4.26 7.53 -5.27
N LEU A 144 4.03 7.10 -4.03
CA LEU A 144 2.80 6.37 -3.66
C LEU A 144 1.60 7.29 -3.42
N HIS A 145 1.79 8.61 -3.43
CA HIS A 145 0.71 9.56 -3.18
C HIS A 145 -0.39 9.41 -4.24
N GLY A 146 -1.59 9.04 -3.79
CA GLY A 146 -2.74 8.79 -4.66
C GLY A 146 -2.71 7.48 -5.44
N ALA A 147 -1.63 6.71 -5.35
CA ALA A 147 -1.52 5.38 -5.94
C ALA A 147 -2.02 4.30 -4.97
N ALA A 148 -2.40 3.14 -5.50
CA ALA A 148 -2.96 2.04 -4.71
C ALA A 148 -2.74 0.69 -5.40
N VAL A 149 -3.06 -0.40 -4.69
CA VAL A 149 -3.13 -1.75 -5.28
C VAL A 149 -4.52 -1.94 -5.86
N HIS A 150 -4.61 -2.02 -7.20
CA HIS A 150 -5.85 -2.21 -7.92
C HIS A 150 -6.17 -3.71 -7.96
N LEU A 151 -6.92 -4.21 -6.97
CA LEU A 151 -7.24 -5.64 -6.91
C LEU A 151 -8.13 -6.05 -8.08
N TYR A 152 -9.07 -5.16 -8.44
CA TYR A 152 -9.91 -5.30 -9.62
C TYR A 152 -10.43 -3.91 -10.07
N PRO A 153 -10.66 -3.68 -11.37
CA PRO A 153 -11.26 -2.42 -11.85
C PRO A 153 -12.70 -2.22 -11.32
N PRO A 154 -13.25 -1.00 -11.41
CA PRO A 154 -14.68 -0.78 -11.14
C PRO A 154 -15.57 -1.74 -11.92
N ASP A 155 -16.71 -2.12 -11.34
CA ASP A 155 -17.67 -2.98 -12.03
C ASP A 155 -18.38 -2.24 -13.19
N PHE A 156 -19.31 -2.94 -13.86
CA PHE A 156 -20.06 -2.37 -15.00
C PHE A 156 -20.95 -1.17 -14.63
N GLN A 157 -21.18 -0.91 -13.34
CA GLN A 157 -21.90 0.26 -12.82
C GLN A 157 -20.94 1.31 -12.26
N GLY A 158 -19.63 1.17 -12.49
CA GLY A 158 -18.61 2.07 -11.96
C GLY A 158 -18.45 2.00 -10.45
N ARG A 159 -18.87 0.92 -9.79
CA ARG A 159 -18.74 0.77 -8.32
C ARG A 159 -17.38 0.18 -7.97
N ILE A 160 -16.76 0.75 -6.93
CA ILE A 160 -15.54 0.21 -6.33
C ILE A 160 -15.54 0.46 -4.82
N ILE A 161 -14.92 -0.44 -4.05
CA ILE A 161 -14.72 -0.29 -2.61
C ILE A 161 -13.24 -0.14 -2.26
N ALA A 162 -12.91 0.90 -1.50
CA ALA A 162 -11.56 1.16 -1.01
C ALA A 162 -11.39 0.72 0.45
N ALA A 163 -10.23 0.19 0.80
CA ALA A 163 -9.81 -0.02 2.20
C ALA A 163 -8.33 0.29 2.39
N GLU A 164 -7.85 0.34 3.63
CA GLU A 164 -6.43 0.52 3.92
C GLU A 164 -5.62 -0.74 3.57
N GLY A 165 -6.00 -1.91 4.08
CA GLY A 165 -5.27 -3.16 3.85
C GLY A 165 -5.68 -3.90 2.57
N ILE A 166 -4.76 -4.69 1.99
CA ILE A 166 -5.08 -5.61 0.88
C ILE A 166 -6.10 -6.66 1.36
N GLU A 167 -5.85 -7.23 2.55
CA GLU A 167 -6.70 -8.27 3.12
C GLU A 167 -8.09 -7.71 3.48
N THR A 168 -8.13 -6.51 4.06
CA THR A 168 -9.36 -5.79 4.39
C THR A 168 -10.15 -5.39 3.13
N ALA A 169 -9.47 -4.96 2.06
CA ALA A 169 -10.10 -4.63 0.79
C ALA A 169 -10.72 -5.88 0.11
N LEU A 170 -10.01 -7.01 0.11
CA LEU A 170 -10.55 -8.28 -0.38
C LEU A 170 -11.74 -8.77 0.46
N ALA A 171 -11.69 -8.62 1.77
CA ALA A 171 -12.82 -8.96 2.65
C ALA A 171 -14.03 -8.05 2.39
N ALA A 172 -13.80 -6.76 2.20
CA ALA A 172 -14.83 -5.81 1.82
C ALA A 172 -15.45 -6.17 0.46
N TRP A 173 -14.64 -6.57 -0.52
CA TRP A 173 -15.17 -7.11 -1.77
C TRP A 173 -16.09 -8.31 -1.49
N GLN A 174 -15.65 -9.28 -0.71
CA GLN A 174 -16.45 -10.46 -0.41
C GLN A 174 -17.77 -10.13 0.31
N LEU A 175 -17.76 -9.17 1.24
CA LEU A 175 -18.95 -8.72 1.97
C LEU A 175 -19.96 -7.98 1.09
N PHE A 176 -19.47 -7.13 0.18
CA PHE A 176 -20.31 -6.19 -0.58
C PHE A 176 -20.48 -6.56 -2.05
N GLN A 177 -19.83 -7.63 -2.51
CA GLN A 177 -19.81 -8.07 -3.91
C GLN A 177 -19.45 -6.91 -4.87
N THR A 178 -18.49 -6.07 -4.44
CA THR A 178 -18.04 -4.87 -5.15
C THR A 178 -16.52 -4.93 -5.30
N PRO A 179 -15.97 -4.80 -6.53
CA PRO A 179 -14.53 -4.77 -6.79
C PRO A 179 -13.76 -3.83 -5.86
N ALA A 180 -12.52 -4.18 -5.52
CA ALA A 180 -11.79 -3.48 -4.48
C ALA A 180 -10.45 -2.88 -4.90
N ILE A 181 -10.03 -1.86 -4.14
CA ILE A 181 -8.73 -1.21 -4.24
C ILE A 181 -8.15 -1.02 -2.82
N ALA A 182 -6.85 -1.26 -2.65
CA ALA A 182 -6.19 -1.14 -1.34
C ALA A 182 -5.20 0.03 -1.32
N ALA A 183 -5.43 0.99 -0.42
CA ALA A 183 -4.66 2.23 -0.34
C ALA A 183 -3.41 2.14 0.54
N LEU A 184 -3.21 1.01 1.22
CA LEU A 184 -2.04 0.59 2.00
C LEU A 184 -1.76 1.36 3.29
N SER A 185 -2.50 2.43 3.57
CA SER A 185 -2.46 3.20 4.83
C SER A 185 -3.60 4.21 4.87
N ALA A 186 -3.91 4.74 6.05
CA ALA A 186 -4.84 5.88 6.20
C ALA A 186 -4.42 7.10 5.36
N HIS A 187 -3.12 7.42 5.31
CA HIS A 187 -2.62 8.52 4.47
C HIS A 187 -2.81 8.22 2.97
N GLY A 188 -2.56 6.98 2.55
CA GLY A 188 -2.85 6.53 1.19
C GLY A 188 -4.33 6.64 0.86
N LEU A 189 -5.20 6.20 1.79
CA LEU A 189 -6.65 6.21 1.63
C LEU A 189 -7.18 7.64 1.48
N GLN A 190 -6.76 8.55 2.36
CA GLN A 190 -7.11 9.97 2.28
C GLN A 190 -6.75 10.59 0.92
N ASN A 191 -5.63 10.16 0.32
CA ASN A 191 -5.10 10.73 -0.90
C ASN A 191 -5.42 9.93 -2.17
N LEU A 192 -6.09 8.78 -2.04
CA LEU A 192 -6.40 7.83 -3.12
C LEU A 192 -7.00 8.50 -4.34
N GLN A 193 -6.30 8.44 -5.48
CA GLN A 193 -6.92 8.71 -6.76
C GLN A 193 -7.68 7.45 -7.17
N TRP A 194 -8.98 7.60 -7.39
CA TRP A 194 -9.85 6.49 -7.79
C TRP A 194 -9.58 6.09 -9.26
N PRO A 195 -9.84 4.82 -9.62
CA PRO A 195 -9.71 4.36 -11.00
C PRO A 195 -10.62 5.12 -11.98
N HIS A 196 -10.24 5.09 -13.26
CA HIS A 196 -11.12 5.59 -14.32
C HIS A 196 -12.42 4.77 -14.38
N GLY A 197 -13.54 5.45 -14.66
CA GLY A 197 -14.87 4.82 -14.70
C GLY A 197 -15.54 4.64 -13.33
N THR A 198 -14.95 5.14 -12.23
CA THR A 198 -15.62 5.15 -10.93
C THR A 198 -16.77 6.16 -10.91
N GLU A 199 -17.98 5.67 -10.67
CA GLU A 199 -19.20 6.45 -10.43
C GLU A 199 -19.62 6.41 -8.95
N THR A 200 -19.32 5.30 -8.26
CA THR A 200 -19.58 5.11 -6.83
C THR A 200 -18.35 4.58 -6.11
N LEU A 201 -17.89 5.32 -5.10
CA LEU A 201 -16.76 4.95 -4.24
C LEU A 201 -17.24 4.63 -2.83
N LEU A 202 -17.31 3.34 -2.52
CA LEU A 202 -17.51 2.86 -1.15
C LEU A 202 -16.17 2.83 -0.42
N ILE A 203 -16.19 3.02 0.89
CA ILE A 203 -14.98 2.94 1.72
C ILE A 203 -15.25 2.04 2.91
N ALA A 204 -14.51 0.94 3.03
CA ALA A 204 -14.48 0.11 4.23
C ALA A 204 -13.39 0.65 5.16
N ALA A 205 -13.82 1.30 6.25
CA ALA A 205 -12.94 1.84 7.27
C ALA A 205 -12.84 0.88 8.46
N ASP A 206 -11.64 0.76 9.02
CA ASP A 206 -11.40 0.03 10.26
C ASP A 206 -12.11 0.75 11.43
N ASN A 207 -12.75 0.00 12.32
CA ASN A 207 -13.38 0.56 13.52
C ASN A 207 -12.36 0.61 14.67
N ASP A 208 -11.23 1.29 14.45
CA ASP A 208 -10.15 1.38 15.42
C ASP A 208 -10.35 2.52 16.44
N HIS A 209 -9.69 2.42 17.59
CA HIS A 209 -9.78 3.46 18.63
C HIS A 209 -9.15 4.79 18.18
N SER A 210 -8.17 4.75 17.28
CA SER A 210 -7.46 5.96 16.81
C SER A 210 -8.35 6.85 15.94
N GLN A 211 -9.37 6.27 15.30
CA GLN A 211 -10.22 6.88 14.28
C GLN A 211 -9.46 7.46 13.09
N THR A 212 -8.17 7.09 12.93
CA THR A 212 -7.32 7.63 11.86
C THR A 212 -7.85 7.19 10.50
N GLY A 213 -8.19 5.91 10.36
CA GLY A 213 -8.78 5.38 9.13
C GLY A 213 -10.15 5.98 8.84
N ARG A 214 -10.99 6.17 9.87
CA ARG A 214 -12.30 6.81 9.71
C ARG A 214 -12.18 8.25 9.20
N LYS A 215 -11.26 9.04 9.75
CA LYS A 215 -10.99 10.42 9.29
C LYS A 215 -10.46 10.46 7.86
N ALA A 216 -9.59 9.52 7.50
CA ALA A 216 -9.10 9.37 6.13
C ALA A 216 -10.23 9.04 5.15
N ALA A 217 -11.12 8.12 5.52
CA ALA A 217 -12.30 7.75 4.75
C ALA A 217 -13.24 8.95 4.54
N GLU A 218 -13.45 9.79 5.55
CA GLU A 218 -14.25 11.02 5.42
C GLU A 218 -13.62 12.03 4.47
N ALA A 219 -12.30 12.21 4.56
CA ALA A 219 -11.59 13.10 3.67
C ALA A 219 -11.71 12.63 2.21
N LEU A 220 -11.55 11.33 1.96
CA LEU A 220 -11.74 10.73 0.64
C LEU A 220 -13.20 10.88 0.16
N THR A 221 -14.19 10.60 1.00
CA THR A 221 -15.62 10.73 0.67
C THR A 221 -15.97 12.17 0.29
N ARG A 222 -15.51 13.16 1.06
CA ARG A 222 -15.72 14.59 0.73
C ARG A 222 -15.09 14.96 -0.60
N ARG A 223 -13.92 14.39 -0.91
CA ARG A 223 -13.20 14.66 -2.17
C ARG A 223 -13.91 14.01 -3.36
N ALA A 224 -14.41 12.79 -3.22
CA ALA A 224 -15.21 12.09 -4.21
C ALA A 224 -16.53 12.84 -4.49
N ALA A 225 -17.26 13.24 -3.44
CA ALA A 225 -18.51 14.00 -3.59
C ALA A 225 -18.32 15.32 -4.36
N ARG A 226 -17.22 16.05 -4.11
CA ARG A 226 -16.87 17.27 -4.87
C ARG A 226 -16.56 17.01 -6.34
N ALA A 227 -16.17 15.79 -6.68
CA ALA A 227 -15.93 15.34 -8.05
C ALA A 227 -17.18 14.72 -8.70
N GLY A 228 -18.35 14.76 -8.03
CA GLY A 228 -19.59 14.15 -8.54
C GLY A 228 -19.65 12.62 -8.38
N ILE A 229 -18.73 12.02 -7.62
CA ILE A 229 -18.71 10.59 -7.36
C ILE A 229 -19.52 10.30 -6.09
N GLY A 230 -20.54 9.46 -6.23
CA GLY A 230 -21.35 9.00 -5.11
C GLY A 230 -20.56 8.07 -4.18
N GLY A 231 -21.11 7.76 -3.01
CA GLY A 231 -20.43 6.84 -2.11
C GLY A 231 -20.78 7.01 -0.65
N GLY A 232 -20.10 6.23 0.18
CA GLY A 232 -20.31 6.21 1.61
C GLY A 232 -19.24 5.42 2.33
N ILE A 233 -19.24 5.56 3.65
CA ILE A 233 -18.30 4.88 4.52
C ILE A 233 -19.08 3.78 5.24
N TRP A 234 -18.54 2.57 5.16
CA TRP A 234 -18.95 1.46 6.00
C TRP A 234 -17.83 1.15 7.00
N GLN A 235 -18.22 0.77 8.20
CA GLN A 235 -17.32 0.26 9.23
C GLN A 235 -18.02 -0.88 9.98
N PRO A 236 -17.28 -1.86 10.53
CA PRO A 236 -17.84 -2.85 11.43
C PRO A 236 -18.49 -2.22 12.67
N GLU A 237 -19.52 -2.85 13.22
CA GLU A 237 -20.15 -2.41 14.47
C GLU A 237 -19.24 -2.65 15.69
N THR A 238 -18.48 -3.76 15.67
CA THR A 238 -17.58 -4.14 16.75
C THR A 238 -16.33 -3.26 16.75
N ALA A 239 -16.03 -2.64 17.90
CA ALA A 239 -14.81 -1.86 18.07
C ALA A 239 -13.57 -2.77 17.94
N GLY A 240 -12.55 -2.26 17.28
CA GLY A 240 -11.31 -2.97 16.97
C GLY A 240 -11.36 -3.87 15.74
N PHE A 241 -12.51 -4.00 15.08
CA PHE A 241 -12.66 -4.85 13.89
C PHE A 241 -12.39 -4.08 12.60
N ASP A 242 -11.87 -4.79 11.61
CA ASP A 242 -11.89 -4.39 10.21
C ASP A 242 -12.89 -5.25 9.40
N ALA A 243 -12.93 -5.05 8.08
CA ALA A 243 -13.79 -5.83 7.19
C ALA A 243 -13.47 -7.34 7.20
N LEU A 244 -12.21 -7.72 7.44
CA LEU A 244 -11.78 -9.11 7.47
C LEU A 244 -12.22 -9.80 8.75
N ASP A 245 -12.12 -9.14 9.90
CA ASP A 245 -12.63 -9.65 11.16
C ASP A 245 -14.15 -9.85 11.09
N GLU A 246 -14.87 -8.88 10.50
CA GLU A 246 -16.31 -8.97 10.29
C GLU A 246 -16.71 -10.10 9.33
N LEU A 247 -15.96 -10.29 8.23
CA LEU A 247 -16.18 -11.41 7.31
C LEU A 247 -16.03 -12.75 8.03
N ASN A 248 -14.93 -12.94 8.76
CA ASN A 248 -14.65 -14.17 9.50
C ASN A 248 -15.73 -14.44 10.57
N ARG A 249 -16.18 -13.40 11.27
CA ARG A 249 -17.30 -13.49 12.23
C ARG A 249 -18.58 -13.99 11.57
N ARG A 250 -18.95 -13.45 10.40
CA ARG A 250 -20.16 -13.86 9.66
C ARG A 250 -20.06 -15.31 9.17
N GLN A 251 -18.92 -15.68 8.60
CA GLN A 251 -18.68 -17.05 8.13
C GLN A 251 -18.76 -18.07 9.27
N ALA A 252 -18.18 -17.75 10.43
CA ALA A 252 -18.25 -18.62 11.62
C ALA A 252 -19.70 -18.79 12.11
N ALA A 253 -20.51 -17.72 12.08
CA ALA A 253 -21.93 -17.79 12.45
C ALA A 253 -22.76 -18.64 11.46
N THR A 254 -22.47 -18.56 10.16
CA THR A 254 -23.15 -19.39 9.14
C THR A 254 -22.79 -20.87 9.25
N ASN A 255 -21.56 -21.19 9.64
CA ASN A 255 -21.07 -22.56 9.77
C ASN A 255 -21.38 -23.21 11.14
N ALA A 256 -21.98 -22.47 12.07
CA ALA A 256 -22.37 -23.02 13.37
C ALA A 256 -23.49 -24.07 13.21
N PRO A 257 -23.41 -25.23 13.89
CA PRO A 257 -24.45 -26.23 13.84
C PRO A 257 -25.78 -25.64 14.35
N LYS A 258 -26.87 -25.86 13.61
CA LYS A 258 -28.21 -25.47 14.07
C LYS A 258 -28.52 -26.21 15.38
N PRO A 259 -29.13 -25.55 16.38
CA PRO A 259 -29.57 -26.23 17.59
C PRO A 259 -30.54 -27.36 17.22
N PRO A 260 -30.54 -28.49 17.97
CA PRO A 260 -31.50 -29.56 17.74
C PRO A 260 -32.91 -29.02 17.92
N VAL A 261 -33.79 -29.37 16.96
CA VAL A 261 -35.23 -29.07 16.98
C VAL A 261 -35.91 -29.90 18.06
#